data_AF-A0A7S4Q519-F1
#
_entry.id   AF-A0A7S4Q519-F1
#
_cell.length_a   1.000
_cell.length_b   1.000
_cell.length_c   1.000
_cell.angle_alpha   90.00
_cell.angle_beta   90.00
_cell.angle_gamma   90.00
#
_symmetry.space_group_name_H-M   'P 1'
#
loop_
_entity.id
_entity.type
_entity.pdbx_description
1 polymer ?
#
loop_
_entity_poly.entity_id
_entity_poly.type
_entity_poly.pdbx_seq_one_letter_code
_entity_poly.pdbx_strand_id
1 'polypeptide(L)'
;MYAGPRAGGALDACKVSELPEKPAGTVRLVAVSDTHLFHGSLALPEGDILCHAGDLGYEESRSPGAARFEEHFRPYREGGARVDGRQFCEWVKSEKLDIAESLAWLGTVG
;
A
#
# COMPACT_ATOMS: atom_id res chain seq x y z
N MET A 1 -10.25 -3.08 6.83
CA MET A 1 -11.29 -2.71 7.81
C MET A 1 -11.31 -1.18 7.82
N TYR A 2 -12.41 -0.53 7.43
CA TYR A 2 -12.47 0.93 7.30
C TYR A 2 -13.19 1.55 8.52
N ALA A 3 -12.59 2.55 9.15
CA ALA A 3 -13.13 3.23 10.33
C ALA A 3 -13.36 4.72 10.04
N GLY A 4 -14.62 5.16 10.10
CA GLY A 4 -15.01 6.58 10.08
C GLY A 4 -15.25 7.13 11.49
N PRO A 5 -15.07 8.44 11.75
CA PRO A 5 -15.03 8.96 13.11
C PRO A 5 -16.41 9.39 13.63
N ARG A 6 -16.69 9.09 14.91
CA ARG A 6 -16.78 10.11 15.98
C ARG A 6 -16.92 9.48 17.37
N ALA A 7 -16.15 10.06 18.30
CA ALA A 7 -16.41 10.19 19.74
C ALA A 7 -16.80 8.91 20.52
N GLY A 8 -15.81 8.22 21.09
CA GLY A 8 -15.97 7.44 22.32
C GLY A 8 -16.77 6.12 22.24
N GLY A 9 -17.30 5.75 21.08
CA GLY A 9 -17.90 4.43 20.86
C GLY A 9 -16.86 3.40 20.41
N ALA A 10 -16.95 2.18 20.92
CA ALA A 10 -16.25 1.03 20.34
C ALA A 10 -16.60 0.94 18.84
N LEU A 11 -15.59 0.72 18.00
CA LEU A 11 -15.81 0.52 16.57
C LEU A 11 -16.34 -0.89 16.37
N ASP A 12 -17.57 -1.01 15.86
CA ASP A 12 -18.10 -2.29 15.44
C ASP A 12 -17.57 -2.65 14.05
N ALA A 13 -16.89 -3.78 13.96
CA ALA A 13 -16.54 -4.35 12.66
C ALA A 13 -17.82 -4.79 11.95
N CYS A 14 -17.95 -4.44 10.66
CA CYS A 14 -19.03 -4.90 9.79
C CYS A 14 -18.48 -5.60 8.56
N LYS A 15 -19.33 -6.36 7.86
CA LYS A 15 -18.96 -6.90 6.55
C LYS A 15 -18.92 -5.78 5.51
N VAL A 16 -18.12 -5.95 4.46
CA VAL A 16 -18.08 -5.03 3.31
C VAL A 16 -19.47 -4.80 2.71
N SER A 17 -20.29 -5.86 2.62
CA SER A 17 -21.67 -5.80 2.12
C SER A 17 -22.62 -4.99 3.00
N GLU A 18 -22.24 -4.69 4.23
CA GLU A 18 -23.04 -3.97 5.23
C GLU A 18 -22.55 -2.52 5.38
N LEU A 19 -21.58 -2.08 4.57
CA LEU A 19 -21.13 -0.70 4.60
C LEU A 19 -22.27 0.25 4.24
N PRO A 20 -22.40 1.38 4.96
CA PRO A 20 -23.42 2.37 4.63
C PRO A 20 -23.15 2.97 3.24
N GLU A 21 -24.19 3.52 2.61
CA GLU A 21 -24.02 4.31 1.39
C GLU A 21 -23.10 5.51 1.65
N LYS A 22 -22.37 5.96 0.62
CA LYS A 22 -21.49 7.13 0.73
C LYS A 22 -22.34 8.41 0.77
N PRO A 23 -22.28 9.22 1.84
CA PRO A 23 -23.03 10.47 1.88
C PRO A 23 -22.62 11.45 0.77
N ALA A 24 -23.58 12.23 0.27
CA ALA A 24 -23.32 13.26 -0.73
C ALA A 24 -22.30 14.29 -0.23
N GLY A 25 -21.39 14.72 -1.11
CA GLY A 25 -20.35 15.70 -0.78
C GLY A 25 -19.23 15.15 0.10
N THR A 26 -19.10 13.82 0.24
CA THR A 26 -18.03 13.19 1.04
C THR A 26 -17.11 12.30 0.20
N VAL A 27 -15.91 12.06 0.74
CA VAL A 27 -14.89 11.15 0.21
C VAL A 27 -14.88 9.89 1.06
N ARG A 28 -14.90 8.72 0.40
CA ARG A 28 -14.70 7.41 1.01
C ARG A 28 -13.26 6.99 0.79
N LEU A 29 -12.45 7.07 1.85
CA LEU A 29 -11.14 6.46 1.87
C LEU A 29 -11.31 4.93 2.05
N VAL A 30 -10.38 4.13 1.54
CA VAL A 30 -10.23 2.71 1.85
C VAL A 30 -8.85 2.57 2.46
N ALA A 31 -8.79 2.35 3.77
CA ALA A 31 -7.55 2.27 4.51
C ALA A 31 -7.18 0.82 4.79
N VAL A 32 -5.98 0.43 4.37
CA VAL A 32 -5.40 -0.90 4.58
C VAL A 32 -3.93 -0.77 4.98
N SER A 33 -3.36 -1.83 5.53
CA SER A 33 -1.95 -1.88 5.94
C SER A 33 -1.51 -3.35 6.05
N ASP A 34 -0.21 -3.58 6.17
CA ASP A 34 0.35 -4.88 6.58
C ASP A 34 -0.12 -6.04 5.70
N THR A 35 -0.22 -5.80 4.40
CA THR A 35 -0.74 -6.80 3.47
C THR A 35 0.28 -7.88 3.16
N HIS A 36 1.58 -7.61 3.32
CA HIS A 36 2.66 -8.59 3.15
C HIS A 36 2.51 -9.43 1.88
N LEU A 37 2.29 -8.77 0.73
CA LEU A 37 2.02 -9.39 -0.59
C LEU A 37 0.65 -10.09 -0.76
N PHE A 38 -0.20 -10.15 0.26
CA PHE A 38 -1.55 -10.72 0.17
C PHE A 38 -2.63 -9.72 -0.28
N HIS A 39 -2.24 -8.57 -0.84
CA HIS A 39 -3.15 -7.51 -1.27
C HIS A 39 -4.12 -7.97 -2.37
N GLY A 40 -3.71 -8.90 -3.24
CA GLY A 40 -4.58 -9.53 -4.25
C GLY A 40 -5.65 -10.46 -3.66
N SER A 41 -5.53 -10.84 -2.38
CA SER A 41 -6.52 -11.67 -1.67
C SER A 41 -7.56 -10.84 -0.92
N LEU A 42 -7.44 -9.50 -0.92
CA LEU A 42 -8.36 -8.63 -0.20
C LEU A 42 -9.62 -8.35 -1.02
N ALA A 43 -10.77 -8.57 -0.41
CA ALA A 43 -12.05 -8.03 -0.90
C ALA A 43 -12.21 -6.60 -0.37
N LEU A 44 -11.75 -5.61 -1.15
CA LEU A 44 -11.88 -4.20 -0.78
C LEU A 44 -13.27 -3.64 -1.14
N PRO A 45 -13.84 -2.77 -0.30
CA PRO A 45 -15.04 -2.03 -0.66
C PRO A 45 -14.75 -0.98 -1.73
N GLU A 46 -15.79 -0.52 -2.41
CA GLU A 46 -15.69 0.69 -3.24
C GLU A 46 -15.32 1.91 -2.38
N GLY A 47 -14.45 2.75 -2.94
CA GLY A 47 -14.09 4.03 -2.36
C GLY A 47 -13.45 4.94 -3.40
N ASP A 48 -13.30 6.20 -3.03
CA ASP A 48 -12.73 7.23 -3.91
C ASP A 48 -11.19 7.26 -3.84
N ILE A 49 -10.61 6.85 -2.70
CA ILE A 49 -9.17 6.86 -2.47
C ILE A 49 -8.76 5.60 -1.73
N LEU A 50 -7.81 4.83 -2.27
CA LEU A 50 -7.10 3.78 -1.53
C LEU A 50 -5.89 4.38 -0.79
N CYS A 51 -5.75 4.06 0.49
CA CYS A 51 -4.59 4.41 1.31
C CYS A 51 -4.01 3.15 1.95
N HIS A 52 -2.75 2.85 1.63
CA HIS A 52 -1.99 1.76 2.25
C HIS A 52 -0.95 2.34 3.21
N ALA A 53 -0.94 1.91 4.47
CA ALA A 53 -0.18 2.55 5.54
C ALA A 53 1.23 1.96 5.81
N GLY A 54 1.80 1.20 4.87
CA GLY A 54 3.08 0.49 5.04
C GLY A 54 2.93 -1.03 4.95
N ASP A 55 4.05 -1.76 4.98
CA ASP A 55 4.11 -3.23 4.93
C ASP A 55 3.36 -3.87 3.74
N LEU A 56 3.56 -3.26 2.57
CA LEU A 56 3.08 -3.76 1.26
C LEU A 56 3.75 -5.07 0.83
N GLY A 57 4.99 -5.29 1.26
CA GLY A 57 5.80 -6.47 0.95
C GLY A 57 6.26 -7.20 2.22
N TYR A 58 7.20 -8.13 2.05
CA TYR A 58 7.92 -8.67 3.19
C TYR A 58 8.73 -7.57 3.89
N GLU A 59 9.00 -7.76 5.18
CA GLU A 59 9.96 -6.95 5.93
C GLU A 59 11.26 -6.85 5.11
N GLU A 60 11.66 -5.63 4.72
CA GLU A 60 12.71 -5.45 3.70
C GLU A 60 13.99 -6.20 4.06
N SER A 61 14.35 -6.24 5.34
CA SER A 61 15.51 -6.96 5.89
C SER A 61 15.47 -8.48 5.72
N ARG A 62 14.29 -9.06 5.47
CA ARG A 62 14.09 -10.51 5.26
C ARG A 62 13.75 -10.87 3.83
N SER A 63 13.55 -9.89 2.96
CA SER A 63 13.30 -10.17 1.55
C SER A 63 14.57 -10.74 0.89
N PRO A 64 14.47 -11.70 -0.03
CA PRO A 64 15.61 -12.11 -0.86
C PRO A 64 16.22 -10.95 -1.66
N GLY A 65 15.45 -9.89 -1.89
CA GLY A 65 15.86 -8.65 -2.57
C GLY A 65 16.57 -7.63 -1.69
N ALA A 66 16.65 -7.83 -0.37
CA ALA A 66 17.14 -6.84 0.60
C ALA A 66 18.52 -6.27 0.23
N ALA A 67 19.47 -7.16 -0.06
CA ALA A 67 20.83 -6.77 -0.39
C ALA A 67 20.91 -5.96 -1.70
N ARG A 68 20.09 -6.30 -2.70
CA ARG A 68 20.02 -5.56 -3.97
C ARG A 68 19.41 -4.19 -3.79
N PHE A 69 18.38 -4.09 -2.94
CA PHE A 69 17.78 -2.83 -2.58
C PHE A 69 18.79 -1.92 -1.87
N GLU A 70 19.49 -2.44 -0.86
CA GLU A 70 20.53 -1.69 -0.15
C GLU A 70 21.67 -1.24 -1.07
N GLU A 71 22.10 -2.09 -2.00
CA GLU A 71 23.12 -1.70 -3.00
C GLU A 71 22.61 -0.59 -3.93
N HIS A 72 21.40 -0.72 -4.48
CA HIS A 72 20.81 0.27 -5.37
C HIS A 72 20.60 1.63 -4.68
N PHE A 73 20.18 1.61 -3.42
CA PHE A 73 19.82 2.83 -2.68
C PHE A 73 20.98 3.49 -1.93
N ARG A 74 22.12 2.81 -1.77
CA ARG A 74 23.31 3.35 -1.08
C ARG A 74 23.73 4.73 -1.57
N PRO A 75 23.82 5.02 -2.89
CA PRO A 75 24.22 6.34 -3.37
C PRO A 75 23.22 7.45 -2.99
N TYR A 76 21.94 7.12 -2.87
CA TYR A 76 20.89 8.07 -2.49
C TYR A 76 20.94 8.38 -0.98
N ARG A 77 21.21 7.36 -0.15
CA ARG A 77 21.37 7.50 1.31
C ARG A 77 22.60 8.31 1.68
N GLU A 78 23.72 8.08 1.01
CA GLU A 78 25.01 8.71 1.33
C GLU A 78 25.20 10.06 0.62
N GLY A 79 24.64 10.23 -0.58
CA GLY A 79 24.81 11.41 -1.42
C GLY A 79 23.70 12.45 -1.35
N GLY A 80 22.62 12.19 -0.59
CA GLY A 80 21.47 13.10 -0.49
C GLY A 80 20.65 13.26 -1.77
N ALA A 81 20.87 12.39 -2.76
CA ALA A 81 20.14 12.40 -4.02
C ALA A 81 18.67 11.97 -3.80
N ARG A 82 17.75 12.59 -4.54
CA ARG A 82 16.34 12.18 -4.56
C ARG A 82 16.14 11.00 -5.49
N VAL A 83 15.33 10.04 -5.05
CA VAL A 83 14.89 8.93 -5.87
C VAL A 83 13.65 9.38 -6.64
N ASP A 84 13.70 9.26 -7.97
CA ASP A 84 12.53 9.46 -8.80
C ASP A 84 11.61 8.24 -8.71
N GLY A 85 10.33 8.45 -8.43
CA GLY A 85 9.37 7.37 -8.23
C GLY A 85 9.15 6.51 -9.48
N ARG A 86 9.28 7.09 -10.68
CA ARG A 86 9.14 6.33 -11.92
C ARG A 86 10.37 5.46 -12.16
N GLN A 87 11.56 6.01 -11.99
CA GLN A 87 12.82 5.25 -12.07
C GLN A 87 12.82 4.08 -11.06
N PHE A 88 12.34 4.33 -9.84
CA PHE A 88 12.17 3.29 -8.84
C PHE A 88 11.24 2.17 -9.33
N CYS A 89 10.05 2.52 -9.85
CA CYS A 89 9.10 1.56 -10.38
C CYS A 89 9.63 0.77 -11.59
N GLU A 90 10.46 1.37 -12.44
CA GLU A 90 11.10 0.69 -13.57
C GLU A 90 12.19 -0.29 -13.08
N TRP A 91 13.00 0.12 -12.10
CA TRP A 91 14.05 -0.71 -11.52
C TRP A 91 13.51 -1.94 -10.77
N VAL A 92 12.52 -1.77 -9.89
CA VAL A 92 11.92 -2.91 -9.15
C VAL A 92 11.32 -3.95 -10.11
N LYS A 93 10.78 -3.52 -11.26
CA LYS A 93 10.27 -4.39 -12.32
C LYS A 93 11.40 -5.13 -13.04
N SER A 94 12.50 -4.45 -13.41
CA SER A 94 13.63 -5.09 -14.09
C SER A 94 14.34 -6.11 -13.20
N GLU A 95 14.46 -5.82 -11.92
CA GLU A 95 15.07 -6.69 -10.92
C GLU A 95 14.15 -7.84 -10.46
N LYS A 96 12.88 -7.82 -10.88
CA LYS A 96 11.84 -8.80 -10.49
C LYS A 96 11.71 -8.92 -8.97
N LEU A 97 11.70 -7.79 -8.28
CA LEU A 97 11.50 -7.75 -6.83
C LEU A 97 10.02 -7.96 -6.50
N ASP A 98 9.73 -8.66 -5.40
CA ASP A 98 8.35 -8.97 -4.97
C ASP A 98 7.49 -7.71 -4.81
N ILE A 99 8.09 -6.59 -4.40
CA ILE A 99 7.41 -5.30 -4.25
C ILE A 99 6.84 -4.77 -5.58
N ALA A 100 7.34 -5.23 -6.74
CA ALA A 100 6.84 -4.82 -8.04
C ALA A 100 5.37 -5.22 -8.25
N GLU A 101 4.95 -6.37 -7.69
CA GLU A 101 3.55 -6.81 -7.71
C GLU A 101 2.68 -5.88 -6.86
N SER A 102 3.12 -5.56 -5.63
CA SER A 102 2.40 -4.64 -4.74
C SER A 102 2.24 -3.24 -5.34
N LEU A 103 3.26 -2.72 -6.02
CA LEU A 103 3.20 -1.42 -6.69
C LEU A 103 2.29 -1.47 -7.92
N ALA A 104 2.30 -2.57 -8.67
CA ALA A 104 1.37 -2.78 -9.77
C ALA A 104 -0.08 -2.80 -9.25
N TRP A 105 -0.33 -3.52 -8.16
CA TRP A 105 -1.63 -3.55 -7.51
C TRP A 105 -2.11 -2.15 -7.13
N LEU A 106 -1.29 -1.35 -6.43
CA LEU A 106 -1.63 0.04 -6.10
C LEU A 106 -2.00 0.88 -7.33
N GLY A 107 -1.34 0.63 -8.47
CA GLY A 107 -1.63 1.29 -9.74
C GLY A 107 -2.85 0.78 -10.50
N THR A 108 -3.45 -0.35 -10.07
CA THR A 108 -4.64 -0.96 -10.68
C THR A 108 -5.93 -0.72 -9.92
N VAL A 109 -5.88 -0.21 -8.69
CA VAL A 109 -7.08 0.05 -7.87
C VAL A 109 -7.66 1.47 -8.11
N GLY A 110 -7.62 1.94 -9.35
CA GLY A 110 -8.10 3.27 -9.76
C GLY A 110 -9.17 3.20 -10.85
#